data_AF-A0A661STQ6-F1
#
_entry.id   AF-A0A661STQ6-F1
#
_cell.length_a   1.000
_cell.length_b   1.000
_cell.length_c   1.000
_cell.angle_alpha   90.00
_cell.angle_beta   90.00
_cell.angle_gamma   90.00
#
_symmetry.space_group_name_H-M   'P 1'
#
loop_
_entity.id
_entity.type
_entity.pdbx_description
1 polymer ?
#
loop_
_entity_poly.entity_id
_entity_poly.type
_entity_poly.pdbx_seq_one_letter_code
_entity_poly.pdbx_strand_id
1 'polypeptide(L)'
;MGPVVGSRKQEEKISELGAIANQMFPNIEIMVFKGSFRLAIRSALEKNQLQSWEEIAEQPPMARRKFFQSVLDESLTHLKTIGLNMEETDLLISRLRKENEKYLMLDA
;
A
#
# COMPACT_ATOMS: atom_id res chain seq x y z
N MET A 1 -23.69 -2.44 12.55
CA MET A 1 -23.12 -1.23 11.91
C MET A 1 -21.66 -1.12 12.33
N GLY A 2 -20.71 -1.44 11.46
CA GLY A 2 -19.30 -1.19 11.75
C GLY A 2 -18.34 -1.78 10.72
N PRO A 3 -18.17 -1.13 9.55
CA PRO A 3 -16.96 -1.24 8.75
C PRO A 3 -16.23 0.10 8.55
N VAL A 4 -16.63 1.15 9.27
CA VAL A 4 -16.19 2.53 8.96
C VAL A 4 -14.74 2.81 9.41
N VAL A 5 -14.25 2.13 10.46
CA VAL A 5 -12.95 2.47 11.07
C VAL A 5 -11.76 1.91 10.30
N GLY A 6 -11.76 0.64 9.88
CA GLY A 6 -10.62 0.11 9.13
C GLY A 6 -10.63 0.52 7.67
N SER A 7 -11.81 0.68 7.05
CA SER A 7 -11.92 1.35 5.74
C SER A 7 -11.33 2.76 5.75
N ARG A 8 -11.56 3.54 6.82
CA ARG A 8 -10.95 4.87 6.97
C ARG A 8 -9.43 4.82 7.12
N LYS A 9 -8.90 3.98 8.01
CA LYS A 9 -7.44 3.83 8.20
C LYS A 9 -6.74 3.32 6.93
N GLN A 10 -7.40 2.45 6.18
CA GLN A 10 -6.92 1.98 4.89
C GLN A 10 -6.83 3.14 3.88
N GLU A 11 -7.88 3.96 3.78
CA GLU A 11 -7.91 5.10 2.85
C GLU A 11 -6.92 6.22 3.26
N GLU A 12 -6.69 6.42 4.56
CA GLU A 12 -5.63 7.29 5.08
C GLU A 12 -4.25 6.78 4.63
N LYS A 13 -3.97 5.49 4.80
CA LYS A 13 -2.71 4.89 4.35
C LYS A 13 -2.54 4.93 2.83
N ILE A 14 -3.59 4.64 2.06
CA ILE A 14 -3.58 4.80 0.59
C ILE A 14 -3.28 6.25 0.20
N SER A 15 -3.84 7.21 0.94
CA SER A 15 -3.60 8.63 0.69
C SER A 15 -2.15 9.03 0.97
N GLU A 16 -1.55 8.50 2.04
CA GLU A 16 -0.13 8.70 2.36
C GLU A 16 0.80 8.09 1.29
N LEU A 17 0.56 6.84 0.90
CA LEU A 17 1.33 6.18 -0.17
C LEU A 17 1.18 6.93 -1.49
N GLY A 18 -0.04 7.37 -1.81
CA GLY A 18 -0.34 8.17 -2.99
C GLY A 18 0.39 9.51 -2.99
N ALA A 19 0.46 10.19 -1.84
CA ALA A 19 1.18 11.44 -1.69
C ALA A 19 2.70 11.25 -1.87
N ILE A 20 3.28 10.21 -1.28
CA ILE A 20 4.71 9.89 -1.47
C ILE A 20 5.01 9.62 -2.95
N ALA A 21 4.16 8.83 -3.61
CA ALA A 21 4.35 8.50 -5.02
C ALA A 21 4.23 9.74 -5.92
N ASN A 22 3.22 10.58 -5.70
CA ASN A 22 3.03 11.82 -6.45
C ASN A 22 4.13 12.86 -6.19
N GLN A 23 4.70 12.92 -4.98
CA GLN A 23 5.87 13.77 -4.71
C GLN A 23 7.10 13.36 -5.52
N MET A 24 7.28 12.05 -5.74
CA MET A 24 8.39 11.52 -6.55
C MET A 24 8.13 11.67 -8.06
N PHE A 25 6.86 11.53 -8.47
CA PHE A 25 6.43 11.55 -9.86
C PHE A 25 5.24 12.51 -10.03
N PRO A 26 5.47 13.83 -9.99
CA PRO A 26 4.41 14.84 -9.98
C PRO A 26 3.66 14.94 -11.31
N ASN A 27 4.21 14.36 -12.38
CA ASN A 27 3.59 14.22 -13.69
C ASN A 27 2.46 13.18 -13.73
N ILE A 28 2.35 12.31 -12.72
CA ILE A 28 1.27 11.32 -12.59
C ILE A 28 0.28 11.81 -11.55
N GLU A 29 -1.00 11.87 -11.91
CA GLU A 29 -2.06 12.32 -11.01
C GLU A 29 -2.16 11.43 -9.76
N ILE A 30 -2.30 12.06 -8.59
CA ILE A 30 -2.41 11.34 -7.30
C ILE A 30 -3.52 10.28 -7.30
N MET A 31 -4.61 10.51 -8.03
CA MET A 31 -5.74 9.59 -8.13
C MET A 31 -5.36 8.27 -8.83
N VAL A 32 -4.42 8.32 -9.77
CA VAL A 32 -3.89 7.15 -10.48
C VAL A 32 -3.11 6.27 -9.50
N PHE A 33 -2.27 6.86 -8.66
CA PHE A 33 -1.56 6.15 -7.59
C PHE A 33 -2.51 5.52 -6.58
N LYS A 34 -3.50 6.29 -6.07
CA LYS A 34 -4.48 5.76 -5.12
C LYS A 34 -5.28 4.60 -5.71
N GLY A 35 -5.66 4.69 -6.98
CA GLY A 35 -6.32 3.60 -7.71
C GLY A 35 -5.47 2.34 -7.78
N SER A 36 -4.19 2.49 -8.18
CA SER A 36 -3.21 1.40 -8.21
C SER A 36 -3.06 0.71 -6.85
N PHE A 37 -2.92 1.48 -5.76
CA PHE A 37 -2.80 0.93 -4.42
C PHE A 37 -4.07 0.23 -3.93
N ARG A 38 -5.27 0.75 -4.25
CA ARG A 38 -6.53 0.07 -3.90
C ARG A 38 -6.63 -1.30 -4.57
N LEU A 39 -6.25 -1.40 -5.85
CA LEU A 39 -6.20 -2.68 -6.58
C LEU A 39 -5.19 -3.63 -5.95
N ALA A 40 -3.97 -3.15 -5.69
CA ALA A 40 -2.92 -3.93 -5.06
C ALA A 40 -3.32 -4.46 -3.67
N ILE A 41 -4.01 -3.65 -2.87
CA ILE A 41 -4.53 -4.08 -1.55
C ILE A 41 -5.57 -5.17 -1.70
N ARG A 42 -6.51 -5.01 -2.64
CA ARG A 42 -7.52 -6.05 -2.90
C ARG A 42 -6.87 -7.37 -3.31
N SER A 43 -5.90 -7.33 -4.22
CA SER A 43 -5.15 -8.52 -4.64
C SER A 43 -4.35 -9.14 -3.49
N ALA A 44 -3.76 -8.32 -2.61
CA ALA A 44 -3.05 -8.81 -1.43
C ALA A 44 -4.00 -9.46 -0.41
N LEU A 45 -5.21 -8.91 -0.19
CA LEU A 45 -6.23 -9.53 0.67
C LEU A 45 -6.64 -10.91 0.14
N GLU A 46 -6.92 -11.00 -1.15
CA GLU A 46 -7.27 -12.25 -1.82
C GLU A 46 -6.14 -13.29 -1.71
N LYS A 47 -4.87 -12.90 -1.95
CA LYS A 47 -3.71 -13.80 -1.83
C LYS A 47 -3.46 -14.30 -0.41
N ASN A 48 -3.73 -13.48 0.59
CA ASN A 48 -3.53 -13.84 1.99
C ASN A 48 -4.77 -14.45 2.64
N GLN A 49 -5.85 -14.68 1.88
CA GLN A 49 -7.13 -15.23 2.37
C GLN A 49 -7.77 -14.40 3.49
N LEU A 50 -7.63 -13.08 3.40
CA LEU A 50 -8.17 -12.13 4.36
C LEU A 50 -9.37 -11.41 3.75
N GLN A 51 -10.39 -11.15 4.57
CA GLN A 51 -11.60 -10.50 4.08
C GLN A 51 -11.53 -8.98 4.19
N SER A 52 -10.67 -8.46 5.06
CA SER A 52 -10.66 -7.04 5.39
C SER A 52 -9.30 -6.54 5.86
N TRP A 53 -9.15 -5.21 5.85
CA TRP A 53 -7.96 -4.55 6.38
C TRP A 53 -7.93 -4.60 7.92
N GLU A 54 -9.11 -4.64 8.54
CA GLU A 54 -9.29 -4.81 9.98
C GLU A 54 -8.65 -6.10 10.48
N GLU A 55 -8.85 -7.21 9.75
CA GLU A 55 -8.21 -8.49 10.07
C GLU A 55 -6.67 -8.38 10.07
N ILE A 56 -6.08 -7.55 9.21
CA ILE A 56 -4.64 -7.26 9.22
C ILE A 56 -4.23 -6.48 10.45
N ALA A 57 -5.02 -5.49 10.88
CA ALA A 57 -4.67 -4.66 12.03
C ALA A 57 -4.56 -5.48 13.32
N GLU A 58 -5.33 -6.56 13.43
CA GLU A 58 -5.29 -7.51 14.56
C GLU A 58 -4.12 -8.50 14.49
N GLN A 59 -3.42 -8.59 13.36
CA GLN A 59 -2.30 -9.51 13.22
C GLN A 59 -1.02 -9.04 13.94
N PRO A 60 -0.14 -9.98 14.34
CA PRO A 60 1.18 -9.63 14.84
C PRO A 60 1.98 -8.73 13.89
N PRO A 61 2.89 -7.88 14.38
CA PRO A 61 3.69 -6.98 13.54
C PRO A 61 4.37 -7.66 12.34
N MET A 62 4.85 -8.90 12.50
CA MET A 62 5.44 -9.67 11.40
C MET A 62 4.44 -10.00 10.27
N ALA A 63 3.20 -10.34 10.62
CA ALA A 63 2.17 -10.64 9.63
C ALA A 63 1.71 -9.36 8.90
N ARG A 64 1.58 -8.24 9.64
CA ARG A 64 1.33 -6.91 9.05
C ARG A 64 2.43 -6.49 8.07
N ARG A 65 3.70 -6.76 8.42
CA ARG A 65 4.85 -6.55 7.52
C ARG A 65 4.73 -7.39 6.24
N LYS A 66 4.44 -8.69 6.36
CA LYS A 66 4.28 -9.58 5.20
C LYS A 66 3.14 -9.16 4.30
N PHE A 67 2.00 -8.76 4.88
CA PHE A 67 0.87 -8.27 4.11
C PHE A 67 1.22 -6.99 3.34
N PHE A 68 1.84 -6.01 3.99
CA PHE A 68 2.24 -4.79 3.29
C PHE A 68 3.27 -5.06 2.19
N GLN A 69 4.18 -6.00 2.42
CA GLN A 69 5.11 -6.46 1.38
C GLN A 69 4.35 -7.02 0.18
N SER A 70 3.33 -7.84 0.42
CA SER A 70 2.44 -8.33 -0.64
C SER A 70 1.74 -7.19 -1.39
N VAL A 71 1.25 -6.16 -0.69
CA VAL A 71 0.65 -4.98 -1.34
C VAL A 71 1.65 -4.31 -2.27
N LEU A 72 2.88 -4.10 -1.84
CA LEU A 72 3.91 -3.47 -2.68
C LEU A 72 4.26 -4.32 -3.90
N ASP A 73 4.33 -5.64 -3.73
CA ASP A 73 4.63 -6.57 -4.84
C ASP A 73 3.48 -6.59 -5.87
N GLU A 74 2.20 -6.55 -5.43
CA GLU A 74 1.07 -6.37 -6.34
C GLU A 74 1.08 -4.99 -7.02
N SER A 75 1.53 -3.96 -6.28
CA SER A 75 1.60 -2.60 -6.80
C SER A 75 2.57 -2.49 -7.98
N LEU A 76 3.65 -3.29 -8.04
CA LEU A 76 4.62 -3.29 -9.13
C LEU A 76 3.96 -3.43 -10.51
N THR A 77 3.02 -4.37 -10.63
CA THR A 77 2.33 -4.65 -11.89
C THR A 77 1.51 -3.43 -12.32
N HIS A 78 0.79 -2.81 -11.38
CA HIS A 78 -0.05 -1.66 -11.64
C HIS A 78 0.77 -0.38 -11.87
N LEU A 79 1.87 -0.18 -11.15
CA LEU A 79 2.76 0.98 -11.31
C LEU A 79 3.42 1.02 -12.70
N LYS A 80 3.81 -0.14 -13.24
CA LYS A 80 4.31 -0.24 -14.61
C LYS A 80 3.25 0.15 -15.64
N THR A 81 1.98 -0.18 -15.41
CA THR A 81 0.89 0.16 -16.34
C THR A 81 0.54 1.65 -16.36
N ILE A 82 0.90 2.42 -15.31
CA ILE A 82 0.62 3.85 -15.24
C ILE A 82 1.76 4.72 -15.78
N GLY A 83 2.80 4.10 -16.36
CA GLY A 83 3.88 4.79 -17.07
C GLY A 83 5.22 4.87 -16.35
N LEU A 84 5.37 4.23 -15.17
CA LEU A 84 6.66 4.12 -14.51
C LEU A 84 7.52 3.04 -15.18
N ASN A 85 8.77 3.38 -15.47
CA ASN A 85 9.74 2.39 -15.92
C ASN A 85 10.21 1.50 -14.75
N MET A 86 11.05 0.51 -15.03
CA MET A 86 11.51 -0.46 -14.03
C MET A 86 12.30 0.22 -12.89
N GLU A 87 13.21 1.13 -13.20
CA GLU A 87 14.04 1.83 -12.21
C GLU A 87 13.21 2.74 -11.32
N GLU A 88 12.27 3.50 -11.91
CA GLU A 88 11.36 4.38 -11.18
C GLU A 88 10.43 3.59 -10.26
N THR A 89 9.93 2.45 -10.75
CA THR A 89 9.10 1.54 -9.98
C THR A 89 9.88 0.99 -8.77
N ASP A 90 11.11 0.52 -8.97
CA ASP A 90 11.95 -0.01 -7.89
C ASP A 90 12.31 1.07 -6.87
N LEU A 91 12.59 2.30 -7.33
CA LEU A 91 12.85 3.45 -6.48
C LEU A 91 11.64 3.77 -5.60
N LEU A 92 10.44 3.80 -6.20
CA LEU A 92 9.19 4.04 -5.48
C LEU A 92 8.94 2.96 -4.43
N ILE A 93 9.05 1.68 -4.80
CA ILE A 93 8.85 0.58 -3.86
C ILE A 93 9.84 0.64 -2.70
N SER A 94 11.12 0.91 -2.97
CA SER A 94 12.13 1.06 -1.93
C SER A 94 11.78 2.19 -0.94
N ARG A 95 11.27 3.32 -1.46
CA ARG A 95 10.80 4.43 -0.63
C ARG A 95 9.59 4.03 0.23
N LEU A 96 8.57 3.41 -0.37
CA LEU A 96 7.36 2.99 0.33
C LEU A 96 7.64 1.92 1.40
N ARG A 97 8.60 1.01 1.17
CA ARG A 97 9.05 0.04 2.19
C ARG A 97 9.60 0.75 3.43
N LYS A 98 10.51 1.71 3.23
CA LYS A 98 11.11 2.48 4.34
C LYS A 98 10.07 3.28 5.12
N GLU A 99 9.12 3.90 4.42
CA GLU A 99 8.02 4.61 5.09
C GLU A 99 7.13 3.65 5.89
N ASN A 100 6.90 2.43 5.40
CA ASN A 100 6.11 1.44 6.13
C ASN A 100 6.80 0.90 7.40
N GLU A 101 8.13 0.85 7.44
CA GLU A 101 8.85 0.42 8.65
C GLU A 101 8.55 1.31 9.86
N LYS A 102 8.27 2.61 9.64
CA LYS A 102 7.87 3.53 10.72
C LYS A 102 6.60 3.08 11.45
N TYR A 103 5.63 2.53 10.72
CA TYR A 103 4.38 2.01 11.29
C TYR A 103 4.54 0.66 12.00
N LEU A 104 5.65 -0.03 11.78
CA LEU A 104 5.93 -1.33 12.42
C LEU A 104 6.73 -1.17 13.73
N MET A 105 7.38 -0.03 13.95
CA MET A 105 8.14 0.25 15.18
C MET A 105 7.31 0.93 16.28
N LEU A 106 6.17 1.53 15.93
CA LEU A 106 5.30 2.23 16.88
C LEU A 106 4.34 1.31 17.68
N ASP A 107 4.24 0.03 17.30
CA ASP A 107 3.39 -0.96 17.97
C ASP A 107 4.21 -2.02 18.75
N ALA A 108 5.40 -1.65 19.22
CA ALA A 108 6.25 -2.49 20.06
C ALA A 108 6.24 -2.01 21.52
#